data_AF-A0A1F3LSL0-F1
#
_entry.id   AF-A0A1F3LSL0-F1
#
_cell.length_a   1.000
_cell.length_b   1.000
_cell.length_c   1.000
_cell.angle_alpha   90.00
_cell.angle_beta   90.00
_cell.angle_gamma   90.00
#
_symmetry.space_group_name_H-M   'P 1'
#
loop_
_entity.id
_entity.type
_entity.pdbx_description
1 polymer ?
#
loop_
_entity_poly.entity_id
_entity_poly.type
_entity_poly.pdbx_seq_one_letter_code
_entity_poly.pdbx_strand_id
1 'polypeptide(L)'
;MNFNYTKTLEFYTNRNFRTKNNLINIHGELVNLSNPIIFGYGDEMDPNYEKIENLNNNEFLKNIKSFGYFQSSNYQDIIRFIDSENFTVKILGHSCGLSDRILLNTIFEHPNCKAIKIYYYQKSETENDYFEKTQEISRHFKASGKGNMRTKIVPFEKCQPLLPYKL
;
A
#
# COMPACT_ATOMS: atom_id res chain seq x y z
N MET A 1 -7.56 1.98 -3.54
CA MET A 1 -7.14 2.18 -2.14
C MET A 1 -6.28 3.42 -2.04
N ASN A 2 -6.54 4.27 -1.06
CA ASN A 2 -5.79 5.49 -0.75
C ASN A 2 -5.20 5.39 0.67
N PHE A 3 -3.89 5.50 0.77
CA PHE A 3 -3.14 5.52 2.05
C PHE A 3 -2.96 6.94 2.61
N ASN A 4 -3.33 7.97 1.85
CA ASN A 4 -3.24 9.35 2.35
C ASN A 4 -4.50 9.68 3.14
N TYR A 5 -4.34 10.49 4.19
CA TYR A 5 -5.45 11.10 4.92
C TYR A 5 -6.17 12.19 4.12
N THR A 6 -5.58 12.59 2.99
CA THR A 6 -6.09 13.62 2.08
C THR A 6 -6.63 13.01 0.80
N LYS A 7 -7.43 13.79 0.07
CA LYS A 7 -8.10 13.41 -1.19
C LYS A 7 -7.17 13.39 -2.41
N THR A 8 -5.86 13.21 -2.21
CA THR A 8 -4.85 13.29 -3.28
C THR A 8 -5.17 12.35 -4.44
N LEU A 9 -5.69 11.15 -4.16
CA LEU A 9 -6.00 10.17 -5.20
C LEU A 9 -7.15 10.63 -6.11
N GLU A 10 -8.10 11.42 -5.62
CA GLU A 10 -9.24 11.93 -6.40
C GLU A 10 -8.76 12.76 -7.62
N PHE A 11 -7.64 13.48 -7.50
CA PHE A 11 -7.06 14.23 -8.62
C PHE A 11 -6.54 13.34 -9.77
N TYR A 12 -6.13 12.10 -9.46
CA TYR A 12 -5.66 11.14 -10.45
C TYR A 12 -6.81 10.35 -11.10
N THR A 13 -7.90 10.14 -10.35
CA THR A 13 -9.09 9.40 -10.83
C THR A 13 -9.79 10.06 -12.03
N ASN A 14 -9.71 11.39 -12.11
CA ASN A 14 -10.36 12.15 -13.19
C ASN A 14 -9.53 12.26 -14.48
N ARG A 15 -8.21 11.99 -14.44
CA ARG A 15 -7.32 12.28 -15.58
C ARG A 15 -6.81 11.06 -16.34
N ASN A 16 -6.54 9.93 -15.69
CA ASN A 16 -5.96 8.74 -16.35
C ASN A 16 -6.45 7.40 -15.79
N PHE A 17 -7.13 7.40 -14.64
CA PHE A 17 -7.57 6.18 -13.97
C PHE A 17 -9.08 6.23 -13.81
N ARG A 18 -9.82 5.79 -14.84
CA ARG A 18 -11.29 5.59 -14.75
C ARG A 18 -11.58 4.61 -13.62
N THR A 19 -11.77 5.14 -12.41
CA THR A 19 -12.16 4.38 -11.23
C THR A 19 -13.64 4.67 -11.05
N LYS A 20 -14.47 3.95 -11.82
CA LYS A 20 -15.90 4.12 -11.69
C LYS A 20 -16.43 3.63 -10.33
N ASN A 21 -15.69 2.79 -9.59
CA ASN A 21 -16.19 2.18 -8.36
C ASN A 21 -15.15 2.14 -7.22
N ASN A 22 -15.62 2.50 -6.02
CA ASN A 22 -15.11 2.21 -4.67
C ASN A 22 -13.66 2.64 -4.34
N LEU A 23 -13.47 3.96 -4.17
CA LEU A 23 -12.31 4.50 -3.47
C LEU A 23 -12.37 4.12 -1.98
N ILE A 24 -11.45 3.26 -1.54
CA ILE A 24 -11.29 2.90 -0.12
C ILE A 24 -10.16 3.74 0.50
N ASN A 25 -10.49 4.58 1.49
CA ASN A 25 -9.54 5.36 2.29
C ASN A 25 -9.13 4.55 3.52
N ILE A 26 -8.09 3.73 3.40
CA ILE A 26 -7.74 2.70 4.39
C ILE A 26 -7.25 3.28 5.73
N HIS A 27 -6.80 4.54 5.74
CA HIS A 27 -6.38 5.26 6.94
C HIS A 27 -7.41 6.25 7.47
N GLY A 28 -8.65 6.19 7.00
CA GLY A 28 -9.66 7.15 7.38
C GLY A 28 -9.62 8.47 6.61
N GLU A 29 -10.48 9.39 7.01
CA GLU A 29 -10.69 10.69 6.39
C GLU A 29 -10.74 11.80 7.44
N LEU A 30 -10.20 12.99 7.10
CA LEU A 30 -10.04 14.13 8.02
C LEU A 30 -11.32 14.61 8.73
N VAL A 31 -12.51 14.32 8.20
CA VAL A 31 -13.79 14.85 8.70
C VAL A 31 -14.90 13.78 8.67
N ASN A 32 -14.57 12.49 8.69
CA ASN A 32 -15.55 11.41 8.63
C ASN A 32 -15.56 10.60 9.93
N LEU A 33 -16.61 10.77 10.74
CA LEU A 33 -16.74 10.04 12.01
C LEU A 33 -16.96 8.53 11.82
N SER A 34 -17.50 8.11 10.67
CA SER A 34 -17.69 6.69 10.33
C SER A 34 -16.45 6.05 9.71
N ASN A 35 -15.46 6.86 9.32
CA ASN A 35 -14.16 6.43 8.84
C ASN A 35 -13.06 7.32 9.43
N PRO A 36 -12.88 7.28 10.76
CA PRO A 36 -11.97 8.19 11.47
C PRO A 36 -10.52 7.90 11.08
N ILE A 37 -9.67 8.91 11.27
CA ILE A 37 -8.25 8.79 10.94
C ILE A 37 -7.58 7.70 11.81
N ILE A 38 -6.85 6.81 11.15
CA ILE A 38 -6.04 5.77 11.79
C ILE A 38 -4.57 6.18 11.73
N PHE A 39 -4.04 6.67 12.86
CA PHE A 39 -2.60 6.91 13.04
C PHE A 39 -1.95 5.72 13.75
N GLY A 40 -0.70 5.43 13.41
CA GLY A 40 0.03 4.39 14.11
C GLY A 40 1.13 3.71 13.32
N TYR A 41 1.59 2.60 13.89
CA TYR A 41 2.57 1.68 13.31
C TYR A 41 1.85 0.46 12.71
N GLY A 42 2.26 0.04 11.51
CA GLY A 42 1.60 -1.00 10.72
C GLY A 42 2.50 -2.19 10.33
N ASP A 43 3.59 -2.44 11.09
CA ASP A 43 4.49 -3.58 10.86
C ASP A 43 4.53 -4.52 12.08
N GLU A 44 3.58 -5.44 12.15
CA GLU A 44 3.54 -6.50 13.17
C GLU A 44 4.50 -7.66 12.87
N MET A 45 5.19 -7.64 11.72
CA MET A 45 6.26 -8.60 11.42
C MET A 45 7.60 -8.18 12.06
N ASP A 46 7.68 -6.99 12.65
CA ASP A 46 8.87 -6.55 13.37
C ASP A 46 9.07 -7.41 14.63
N PRO A 47 10.26 -7.99 14.87
CA PRO A 47 10.52 -8.79 16.06
C PRO A 47 10.31 -8.06 17.40
N ASN A 48 10.25 -6.73 17.40
CA ASN A 48 9.94 -5.95 18.59
C ASN A 48 8.43 -5.85 18.87
N TYR A 49 7.57 -6.12 17.89
CA TYR A 49 6.12 -6.16 18.11
C TYR A 49 5.75 -7.23 19.14
N GLU A 50 6.27 -8.45 18.99
CA GLU A 50 6.06 -9.56 19.92
C GLU A 50 6.52 -9.20 21.34
N LYS A 51 7.62 -8.46 21.47
CA LYS A 51 8.10 -7.97 22.78
C LYS A 51 7.13 -7.00 23.42
N ILE A 52 6.51 -6.11 22.63
CA ILE A 52 5.52 -5.15 23.10
C ILE A 52 4.24 -5.88 23.52
N GLU A 53 3.77 -6.82 22.71
CA GLU A 53 2.57 -7.63 23.00
C GLU A 53 2.72 -8.41 24.31
N ASN A 54 3.89 -9.03 24.54
CA ASN A 54 4.20 -9.78 25.74
C ASN A 54 4.28 -8.94 27.04
N LEU A 55 4.28 -7.61 26.95
CA LEU A 55 4.15 -6.74 28.13
C LEU A 55 2.74 -6.80 28.75
N ASN A 56 1.76 -7.40 28.05
CA ASN A 56 0.37 -7.56 28.51
C ASN A 56 -0.26 -6.24 28.99
N ASN A 57 0.09 -5.13 28.35
CA ASN A 57 -0.44 -3.81 28.64
C ASN A 57 -0.94 -3.15 27.35
N ASN A 58 -2.26 -3.03 27.24
CA ASN A 58 -2.94 -2.52 26.04
C ASN A 58 -2.56 -1.08 25.68
N GLU A 59 -2.04 -0.27 26.61
CA GLU A 59 -1.58 1.09 26.30
C GLU A 59 -0.44 1.09 25.27
N PHE A 60 0.41 0.05 25.25
CA PHE A 60 1.47 -0.05 24.25
C PHE A 60 0.97 -0.46 22.85
N LEU A 61 -0.24 -1.03 22.78
CA LEU A 61 -0.88 -1.47 21.52
C LEU A 61 -1.80 -0.40 20.93
N LYS A 62 -2.08 0.68 21.67
CA LYS A 62 -3.04 1.73 21.30
C LYS A 62 -2.81 2.36 19.92
N ASN A 63 -1.55 2.44 19.47
CA ASN A 63 -1.16 3.03 18.20
C ASN A 63 -0.73 1.97 17.16
N ILE A 64 -1.16 0.72 17.30
CA ILE A 64 -1.00 -0.30 16.26
C ILE A 64 -2.19 -0.20 15.31
N LYS A 65 -1.91 0.03 14.03
CA LYS A 65 -2.93 0.37 13.03
C LYS A 65 -3.98 -0.73 12.83
N SER A 66 -3.63 -2.00 13.00
CA SER A 66 -4.57 -3.10 12.79
C SER A 66 -5.78 -3.05 13.72
N PHE A 67 -5.62 -2.54 14.94
CA PHE A 67 -6.78 -2.29 15.81
C PHE A 67 -7.65 -1.14 15.30
N GLY A 68 -7.02 -0.12 14.69
CA GLY A 68 -7.73 0.97 14.01
C GLY A 68 -8.53 0.49 12.79
N TYR A 69 -8.03 -0.50 12.05
CA TYR A 69 -8.75 -1.06 10.90
C TYR A 69 -10.09 -1.72 11.27
N PHE A 70 -10.31 -2.10 12.53
CA PHE A 70 -11.60 -2.61 12.99
C PHE A 70 -12.67 -1.51 13.19
N GLN A 71 -12.30 -0.24 13.13
CA GLN A 71 -13.22 0.88 13.32
C GLN A 71 -14.09 1.20 12.08
N SER A 72 -13.81 0.56 10.94
CA SER A 72 -14.60 0.69 9.70
C SER A 72 -14.60 -0.64 8.92
N SER A 73 -15.38 -0.72 7.84
CA SER A 73 -15.39 -1.90 6.96
C SER A 73 -14.27 -1.92 5.92
N ASN A 74 -13.43 -0.87 5.86
CA ASN A 74 -12.50 -0.63 4.76
C ASN A 74 -11.50 -1.77 4.54
N TYR A 75 -10.96 -2.33 5.62
CA TYR A 75 -10.03 -3.47 5.51
C TYR A 75 -10.75 -4.69 4.95
N GLN A 76 -11.94 -5.02 5.46
CA GLN A 76 -12.73 -6.15 4.98
C GLN A 76 -13.20 -5.94 3.52
N ASP A 77 -13.48 -4.71 3.12
CA ASP A 77 -13.78 -4.35 1.73
C ASP A 77 -12.58 -4.63 0.80
N ILE A 78 -11.35 -4.33 1.25
CA ILE A 78 -10.13 -4.69 0.51
C ILE A 78 -9.98 -6.20 0.40
N ILE A 79 -10.15 -6.94 1.50
CA ILE A 79 -10.04 -8.40 1.50
C ILE A 79 -11.06 -9.03 0.54
N ARG A 80 -12.34 -8.64 0.65
CA ARG A 80 -13.39 -9.08 -0.29
C ARG A 80 -13.03 -8.81 -1.75
N PHE A 81 -12.43 -7.64 -2.03
CA PHE A 81 -12.01 -7.30 -3.38
C PHE A 81 -10.86 -8.21 -3.88
N ILE A 82 -9.79 -8.37 -3.11
CA ILE A 82 -8.63 -9.17 -3.55
C ILE A 82 -8.93 -10.67 -3.64
N ASP A 83 -9.90 -11.15 -2.87
CA ASP A 83 -10.41 -12.53 -2.91
C ASP A 83 -11.31 -12.79 -4.13
N SER A 84 -11.98 -11.77 -4.66
CA SER A 84 -13.02 -11.93 -5.67
C SER A 84 -12.52 -12.36 -7.05
N GLU A 85 -11.39 -11.81 -7.52
CA GLU A 85 -10.85 -12.09 -8.85
C GLU A 85 -9.36 -11.75 -8.96
N ASN A 86 -8.75 -12.12 -10.09
CA ASN A 86 -7.37 -11.75 -10.41
C ASN A 86 -7.23 -10.23 -10.54
N PHE A 87 -6.19 -9.67 -9.92
CA PHE A 87 -5.96 -8.23 -9.93
C PHE A 87 -4.50 -7.87 -10.22
N THR A 88 -4.31 -6.60 -10.59
CA THR A 88 -2.99 -5.98 -10.76
C THR A 88 -2.89 -4.78 -9.84
N VAL A 89 -1.81 -4.71 -9.08
CA VAL A 89 -1.49 -3.56 -8.25
C VAL A 89 -0.83 -2.49 -9.12
N LYS A 90 -1.31 -1.26 -9.01
CA LYS A 90 -0.66 -0.07 -9.59
C LYS A 90 -0.19 0.82 -8.45
N ILE A 91 1.13 1.01 -8.34
CA ILE A 91 1.72 1.85 -7.31
C ILE A 91 1.84 3.28 -7.85
N LEU A 92 1.15 4.21 -7.19
CA LEU A 92 1.15 5.63 -7.50
C LEU A 92 1.70 6.37 -6.26
N GLY A 93 2.91 6.92 -6.35
CA GLY A 93 3.52 7.71 -5.27
C GLY A 93 4.77 7.09 -4.65
N HIS A 94 5.31 7.75 -3.63
CA HIS A 94 6.62 7.43 -3.02
C HIS A 94 6.52 6.46 -1.84
N SER A 95 5.43 6.51 -1.08
CA SER A 95 5.36 5.85 0.23
C SER A 95 4.88 4.39 0.12
N CYS A 96 5.79 3.50 -0.32
CA CYS A 96 5.64 2.06 -0.16
C CYS A 96 6.71 1.49 0.79
N GLY A 97 7.21 2.29 1.73
CA GLY A 97 8.12 1.84 2.79
C GLY A 97 7.41 1.01 3.84
N LEU A 98 7.89 1.03 5.10
CA LEU A 98 7.42 0.12 6.16
C LEU A 98 6.03 0.42 6.75
N SER A 99 5.35 1.48 6.31
CA SER A 99 4.24 2.09 7.08
C SER A 99 2.99 1.23 7.27
N ASP A 100 2.80 0.16 6.49
CA ASP A 100 1.66 -0.78 6.56
C ASP A 100 2.07 -2.16 6.02
N ARG A 101 3.19 -2.68 6.53
CA ARG A 101 3.85 -3.86 5.97
C ARG A 101 2.96 -5.09 5.94
N ILE A 102 2.10 -5.29 6.94
CA ILE A 102 1.16 -6.42 6.99
C ILE A 102 0.13 -6.33 5.86
N LEU A 103 -0.52 -5.18 5.71
CA LEU A 103 -1.53 -4.95 4.67
C LEU A 103 -0.92 -5.09 3.27
N LEU A 104 0.24 -4.47 3.03
CA LEU A 104 0.92 -4.55 1.74
C LEU A 104 1.43 -5.97 1.45
N ASN A 105 1.96 -6.69 2.44
CA ASN A 105 2.30 -8.11 2.29
C ASN A 105 1.07 -8.94 1.88
N THR A 106 -0.06 -8.73 2.57
CA THR A 106 -1.33 -9.42 2.29
C THR A 106 -1.76 -9.23 0.83
N ILE A 107 -1.67 -7.99 0.30
CA ILE A 107 -2.06 -7.68 -1.08
C ILE A 107 -1.03 -8.23 -2.09
N PHE A 108 0.26 -8.04 -1.84
CA PHE A 108 1.31 -8.37 -2.82
C PHE A 108 1.53 -9.88 -2.95
N GLU A 109 1.45 -10.61 -1.84
CA GLU A 109 1.60 -12.07 -1.83
C GLU A 109 0.29 -12.80 -2.12
N HIS A 110 -0.84 -12.11 -2.22
CA HIS A 110 -2.12 -12.72 -2.57
C HIS A 110 -2.04 -13.56 -3.86
N PRO A 111 -2.60 -14.79 -3.90
CA PRO A 111 -2.57 -15.65 -5.10
C PRO A 111 -3.21 -15.01 -6.35
N ASN A 112 -4.20 -14.13 -6.14
CA ASN A 112 -4.88 -13.41 -7.21
C ASN A 112 -4.10 -12.18 -7.70
N CYS A 113 -3.08 -11.72 -6.97
CA CYS A 113 -2.21 -10.63 -7.43
C CYS A 113 -1.29 -11.13 -8.54
N LYS A 114 -1.53 -10.68 -9.79
CA LYS A 114 -0.79 -11.13 -10.98
C LYS A 114 0.38 -10.24 -11.36
N ALA A 115 0.31 -8.96 -11.03
CA ALA A 115 1.37 -8.01 -11.36
C ALA A 115 1.37 -6.80 -10.41
N ILE A 116 2.54 -6.22 -10.24
CA ILE A 116 2.77 -4.96 -9.52
C ILE A 116 3.43 -4.00 -10.50
N LYS A 117 2.64 -3.06 -11.03
CA LYS A 117 3.10 -2.02 -11.95
C LYS A 117 3.44 -0.75 -11.20
N ILE A 118 4.67 -0.28 -11.37
CA ILE A 118 5.17 0.93 -10.71
C ILE A 118 5.02 2.12 -11.65
N TYR A 119 4.39 3.19 -11.18
CA TYR A 119 4.44 4.49 -11.83
C TYR A 119 5.50 5.33 -11.12
N TYR A 120 6.66 5.46 -11.74
CA TYR A 120 7.82 6.10 -11.13
C TYR A 120 7.77 7.62 -11.25
N TYR A 121 8.51 8.31 -10.42
CA TYR A 121 8.79 9.74 -10.54
C TYR A 121 10.08 9.93 -11.35
N GLN A 122 9.98 10.67 -12.45
CA GLN A 122 11.13 11.07 -13.25
C GLN A 122 11.73 12.33 -12.62
N LYS A 123 12.97 12.23 -12.10
CA LYS A 123 13.67 13.33 -11.43
C LYS A 123 14.43 14.21 -12.42
N SER A 124 15.04 13.60 -13.44
CA SER A 124 15.78 14.27 -14.53
C SER A 124 15.63 13.46 -15.82
N GLU A 125 16.26 13.85 -16.94
CA GLU A 125 16.25 13.03 -18.17
C GLU A 125 16.78 11.60 -17.97
N THR A 126 17.69 11.40 -17.00
CA THR A 126 18.41 10.13 -16.81
C THR A 126 18.10 9.45 -15.48
N GLU A 127 17.50 10.15 -14.52
CA GLU A 127 17.24 9.64 -13.17
C GLU A 127 15.74 9.50 -12.87
N ASN A 128 15.35 8.35 -12.33
CA ASN A 128 14.02 8.09 -11.79
C ASN A 128 14.11 7.23 -10.51
N ASP A 129 12.98 7.06 -9.82
CA ASP A 129 12.91 6.32 -8.56
C ASP A 129 12.37 4.88 -8.69
N TYR A 130 12.31 4.31 -9.90
CA TYR A 130 11.81 2.93 -10.10
C TYR A 130 12.60 1.93 -9.26
N PHE A 131 13.93 2.00 -9.31
CA PHE A 131 14.80 1.06 -8.60
C PHE A 131 14.59 1.15 -7.08
N GLU A 132 14.57 2.36 -6.53
CA GLU A 132 14.28 2.62 -5.11
C GLU A 132 12.92 2.01 -4.70
N LYS A 133 11.87 2.23 -5.51
CA LYS A 133 10.55 1.66 -5.25
C LYS A 133 10.55 0.13 -5.27
N THR A 134 11.33 -0.53 -6.12
CA THR A 134 11.44 -1.99 -6.08
C THR A 134 12.08 -2.48 -4.78
N GLN A 135 13.05 -1.75 -4.23
CA GLN A 135 13.66 -2.06 -2.93
C GLN A 135 12.63 -1.90 -1.80
N GLU A 136 11.85 -0.81 -1.80
CA GLU A 136 10.75 -0.59 -0.87
C GLU A 136 9.69 -1.69 -0.93
N ILE A 137 9.21 -2.00 -2.14
CA ILE A 137 8.25 -3.09 -2.37
C ILE A 137 8.80 -4.42 -1.86
N SER A 138 10.10 -4.67 -2.02
CA SER A 138 10.71 -5.91 -1.58
C SER A 138 10.53 -6.18 -0.09
N ARG A 139 10.52 -5.13 0.76
CA ARG A 139 10.40 -5.30 2.22
C ARG A 139 9.06 -5.90 2.63
N HIS A 140 8.05 -5.79 1.79
CA HIS A 140 6.71 -6.36 1.99
C HIS A 140 6.60 -7.84 1.60
N PHE A 141 7.61 -8.40 0.94
CA PHE A 141 7.65 -9.83 0.65
C PHE A 141 8.43 -10.57 1.74
N LYS A 142 7.85 -11.66 2.24
CA LYS A 142 8.54 -12.61 3.11
C LYS A 142 9.71 -13.25 2.38
N ALA A 143 10.66 -13.81 3.12
CA ALA A 143 11.82 -14.48 2.52
C ALA A 143 11.41 -15.57 1.52
N SER A 144 10.40 -16.38 1.86
CA SER A 144 9.80 -17.40 0.99
C SER A 144 9.06 -16.82 -0.22
N GLY A 145 8.57 -15.58 -0.13
CA GLY A 145 7.83 -14.89 -1.20
C GLY A 145 8.71 -14.15 -2.22
N LYS A 146 10.04 -14.09 -2.02
CA LYS A 146 10.94 -13.33 -2.91
C LYS A 146 10.97 -13.86 -4.36
N GLY A 147 10.72 -15.15 -4.57
CA GLY A 147 10.56 -15.70 -5.92
C GLY A 147 9.35 -15.09 -6.64
N ASN A 148 8.21 -15.04 -5.96
CA ASN A 148 6.98 -14.43 -6.47
C ASN A 148 7.12 -12.92 -6.71
N MET A 149 7.90 -12.23 -5.87
CA MET A 149 8.21 -10.81 -6.07
C MET A 149 8.85 -10.57 -7.45
N ARG A 150 9.86 -11.36 -7.81
CA ARG A 150 10.60 -11.21 -9.08
C ARG A 150 9.74 -11.46 -10.31
N THR A 151 8.69 -12.30 -10.19
CA THR A 151 7.77 -12.59 -11.28
C THR A 151 6.59 -11.63 -11.36
N LYS A 152 6.19 -11.01 -10.23
CA LYS A 152 5.07 -10.06 -10.18
C LYS A 152 5.47 -8.61 -10.47
N ILE A 153 6.68 -8.16 -10.11
CA ILE A 153 7.11 -6.79 -10.38
C ILE A 153 7.27 -6.59 -11.89
N VAL A 154 6.53 -5.64 -12.46
CA VAL A 154 6.59 -5.33 -13.88
C VAL A 154 7.94 -4.67 -14.20
N PRO A 155 8.69 -5.16 -15.21
CA PRO A 155 9.97 -4.58 -15.62
C PRO A 155 9.90 -3.09 -15.98
N PHE A 156 11.03 -2.39 -15.85
CA PHE A 156 11.12 -0.94 -16.05
C PHE A 156 10.65 -0.50 -17.44
N GLU A 157 11.02 -1.22 -18.49
CA GLU A 157 10.67 -0.93 -19.88
C GLU A 157 9.17 -1.04 -20.19
N LYS A 158 8.40 -1.66 -19.30
CA LYS A 158 6.92 -1.74 -19.36
C LYS A 158 6.23 -0.79 -18.38
N CYS A 159 7.01 -0.03 -17.62
CA CYS A 159 6.55 1.01 -16.70
C CYS A 159 6.59 2.39 -17.37
N GLN A 160 5.99 3.37 -16.73
CA GLN A 160 5.91 4.74 -17.24
C GLN A 160 5.91 5.72 -16.07
N PRO A 161 6.33 6.98 -16.28
CA PRO A 161 6.31 7.96 -15.21
C PRO A 161 4.86 8.27 -14.81
N LEU A 162 4.65 8.58 -13.52
CA LEU A 162 3.34 8.94 -12.98
C LEU A 162 2.82 10.26 -13.57
N LEU A 163 3.73 11.22 -13.76
CA LEU A 163 3.48 12.51 -14.39
C LEU A 163 4.46 12.70 -15.54
N PRO A 164 4.06 13.38 -16.63
CA PRO A 164 5.00 13.73 -17.70
C PRO A 164 6.18 14.51 -17.13
N TYR A 165 7.40 14.13 -17.52
CA TYR A 165 8.59 14.92 -17.23
C TYR A 165 8.50 16.22 -18.05
N LYS A 166 8.60 17.36 -17.36
CA LYS A 166 8.70 18.66 -18.01
C LYS A 166 10.16 19.10 -17.92
N LEU A 167 10.75 19.35 -19.08
CA LEU A 167 12.05 20.00 -19.24
C LEU A 167 12.00 21.44 -18.74
#